data_AF-A0A1V4AHE3-F1
#
_entry.id   AF-A0A1V4AHE3-F1
#
_cell.length_a   1.000
_cell.length_b   1.000
_cell.length_c   1.000
_cell.angle_alpha   90.00
_cell.angle_beta   90.00
_cell.angle_gamma   90.00
#
_symmetry.space_group_name_H-M   'P 1'
#
loop_
_entity.id
_entity.type
_entity.pdbx_description
1 polymer ?
#
loop_
_entity_poly.entity_id
_entity_poly.type
_entity_poly.pdbx_seq_one_letter_code
_entity_poly.pdbx_strand_id
1 'polypeptide(L)' 'ENLLKILESRLDNVVYRMGFAASRDEARQLVTHGHFIVNGKKVDIPSMLIKVGDEIEVKAKSKNSPRFKELVENHRGTT' A
#
# COMPACT_ATOMS: atom_id res chain seq x y z
N GLU A 1 -12.71 15.08 14.63
CA GLU A 1 -12.68 14.84 13.16
C GLU A 1 -11.28 14.62 12.55
N ASN A 2 -10.16 15.01 13.19
CA ASN A 2 -8.82 14.84 12.61
C ASN A 2 -8.20 13.45 12.80
N LEU A 3 -8.50 12.74 13.88
CA LEU A 3 -7.85 11.45 14.19
C LEU A 3 -8.10 10.40 13.11
N LEU A 4 -9.36 10.21 12.71
CA LEU A 4 -9.73 9.26 11.65
C LEU A 4 -9.07 9.60 10.32
N LYS A 5 -9.07 10.88 9.92
CA LYS A 5 -8.39 11.33 8.69
C LYS A 5 -6.90 10.99 8.70
N ILE A 6 -6.21 11.21 9.82
CA ILE A 6 -4.79 10.87 9.96
C ILE A 6 -4.56 9.37 9.82
N LEU A 7 -5.40 8.55 10.46
CA LEU A 7 -5.28 7.09 10.39
C LEU A 7 -5.59 6.57 8.99
N GLU A 8 -6.53 7.17 8.29
CA GLU A 8 -6.87 6.78 6.92
C GLU A 8 -5.79 7.17 5.90
N SER A 9 -5.09 8.29 6.12
CA SER A 9 -3.98 8.76 5.28
C SER A 9 -2.67 8.00 5.46
N ARG A 10 -2.56 7.05 6.39
CA ARG A 10 -1.33 6.26 6.57
C ARG A 10 -1.08 5.35 5.37
N LEU A 11 0.16 5.25 4.93
CA LEU A 11 0.58 4.44 3.79
C LEU A 11 0.14 2.98 3.94
N ASP A 12 0.25 2.37 5.13
CA ASP A 12 -0.22 0.99 5.35
C ASP A 12 -1.74 0.83 5.10
N ASN A 13 -2.53 1.81 5.54
CA ASN A 13 -3.97 1.77 5.35
C ASN A 13 -4.35 2.08 3.89
N VAL A 14 -3.65 3.00 3.23
CA VAL A 14 -3.86 3.31 1.81
C VAL A 14 -3.55 2.09 0.94
N VAL A 15 -2.42 1.42 1.17
CA VAL A 15 -2.01 0.19 0.46
C VAL A 15 -3.04 -0.92 0.63
N TYR A 16 -3.53 -1.13 1.86
CA TYR A 16 -4.61 -2.08 2.14
C TYR A 16 -5.91 -1.71 1.38
N ARG A 17 -6.31 -0.44 1.42
CA ARG A 17 -7.53 0.04 0.76
C ARG A 17 -7.45 -0.03 -0.77
N MET A 18 -6.26 0.06 -1.33
CA MET A 18 -6.00 -0.12 -2.77
C MET A 18 -5.98 -1.60 -3.22
N GLY A 19 -6.11 -2.56 -2.28
CA GLY A 19 -6.13 -3.98 -2.60
C GLY A 19 -4.77 -4.61 -2.83
N PHE A 20 -3.68 -3.94 -2.46
CA PHE A 20 -2.32 -4.49 -2.57
C PHE A 20 -1.96 -5.45 -1.43
N ALA A 21 -2.88 -5.69 -0.49
CA ALA A 21 -2.73 -6.60 0.64
C ALA A 21 -4.10 -7.15 1.08
N ALA A 22 -4.16 -8.37 1.61
CA ALA A 22 -5.40 -8.97 2.09
C ALA A 22 -5.77 -8.51 3.51
N SER A 23 -4.79 -8.03 4.29
CA SER A 23 -5.01 -7.50 5.64
C SER A 23 -4.14 -6.27 5.91
N ARG A 24 -4.49 -5.50 6.95
CA ARG A 24 -3.70 -4.33 7.39
C ARG A 24 -2.30 -4.72 7.89
N ASP A 25 -2.18 -5.87 8.54
CA ASP A 25 -0.91 -6.38 9.03
C ASP A 25 0.02 -6.77 7.86
N GLU A 26 -0.54 -7.47 6.85
CA GLU A 26 0.17 -7.78 5.61
C GLU A 26 0.60 -6.50 4.87
N ALA A 27 -0.28 -5.50 4.77
CA ALA A 27 0.07 -4.20 4.16
C ALA A 27 1.25 -3.54 4.89
N ARG A 28 1.25 -3.57 6.22
CA ARG A 28 2.33 -3.04 7.05
C ARG A 28 3.65 -3.78 6.79
N GLN A 29 3.61 -5.10 6.66
CA GLN A 29 4.79 -5.92 6.34
C GLN A 29 5.33 -5.58 4.95
N LEU A 30 4.45 -5.49 3.96
CA LEU A 30 4.84 -5.17 2.58
C LEU A 30 5.46 -3.77 2.47
N VAL A 31 4.93 -2.80 3.21
CA VAL A 31 5.56 -1.48 3.31
C VAL A 31 6.92 -1.58 3.98
N THR A 32 7.04 -2.21 5.15
CA THR A 32 8.31 -2.33 5.90
C THR A 32 9.42 -3.00 5.09
N HIS A 33 9.06 -3.96 4.24
CA HIS A 33 10.00 -4.65 3.36
C HIS A 33 10.41 -3.82 2.12
N GLY A 34 9.80 -2.64 1.94
CA GLY A 34 10.16 -1.69 0.88
C GLY A 34 9.67 -2.11 -0.50
N HIS A 35 8.47 -2.69 -0.57
CA HIS A 35 7.82 -3.09 -1.81
C HIS A 35 7.17 -1.91 -2.57
N PHE A 36 7.06 -0.74 -1.93
CA PHE A 36 6.41 0.45 -2.49
C PHE A 36 7.39 1.58 -2.75
N ILE A 37 7.02 2.40 -3.74
CA ILE A 37 7.69 3.62 -4.15
C ILE A 37 6.63 4.71 -4.11
N VAL A 38 6.94 5.83 -3.47
CA VAL A 38 6.05 7.00 -3.42
C VAL A 38 6.78 8.17 -4.05
N ASN A 39 6.20 8.79 -5.08
CA ASN A 39 6.81 9.89 -5.84
C ASN A 39 8.25 9.58 -6.31
N GLY A 40 8.46 8.36 -6.84
CA GLY A 40 9.77 7.90 -7.32
C GLY A 40 10.79 7.52 -6.24
N LYS A 41 10.45 7.62 -4.94
CA LYS A 41 11.35 7.23 -3.83
C LYS A 41 10.88 5.95 -3.15
N LYS A 42 11.82 5.04 -2.87
CA LYS A 42 11.53 3.85 -2.05
C LYS A 42 11.10 4.30 -0.65
N VAL A 43 9.99 3.75 -0.18
CA VAL A 43 9.48 4.00 1.17
C VAL A 43 9.28 2.69 1.91
N ASP A 44 9.65 2.70 3.19
CA ASP A 44 9.60 1.54 4.07
C ASP A 44 8.95 1.85 5.44
N ILE A 45 8.31 3.02 5.56
CA ILE A 45 7.69 3.48 6.79
C ILE A 45 6.16 3.38 6.67
N PRO A 46 5.50 2.42 7.37
CA PRO A 46 4.06 2.23 7.31
C PRO A 46 3.25 3.46 7.73
N SER A 47 3.72 4.17 8.75
CA SER A 47 3.06 5.36 9.30
C SER A 47 3.27 6.63 8.48
N MET A 48 3.89 6.54 7.30
CA MET A 48 4.02 7.69 6.41
C MET A 48 2.64 8.21 6.02
N LEU A 49 2.45 9.53 6.10
CA LEU A 49 1.19 10.16 5.71
C LEU A 49 1.21 10.48 4.22
N ILE A 50 0.20 9.97 3.53
CA ILE A 50 -0.04 10.18 2.10
C ILE A 50 -0.93 11.39 1.93
N LYS A 51 -0.54 12.27 1.01
CA LYS A 51 -1.31 13.43 0.60
C LYS A 51 -2.01 13.15 -0.72
N VAL A 52 -3.09 13.89 -0.95
CA VAL A 52 -3.77 13.87 -2.25
C VAL A 52 -2.78 14.35 -3.32
N GLY A 53 -2.61 13.56 -4.37
CA GLY A 53 -1.66 13.83 -5.46
C GLY A 53 -0.34 13.06 -5.37
N ASP A 54 -0.08 12.34 -4.27
CA ASP A 54 1.07 11.43 -4.20
C ASP A 54 0.85 10.21 -5.11
N GLU A 55 1.88 9.87 -5.89
CA GLU A 55 1.87 8.69 -6.75
C GLU A 55 2.47 7.49 -6.01
N ILE A 56 1.70 6.42 -5.89
CA ILE A 56 2.10 5.17 -5.21
C ILE A 56 2.29 4.09 -6.27
N GLU A 57 3.50 3.56 -6.33
CA GLU A 57 3.88 2.49 -7.25
C GLU A 57 4.41 1.27 -6.50
N VAL A 58 4.13 0.08 -7.02
CA VAL A 58 4.78 -1.16 -6.58
C VAL A 58 6.12 -1.31 -7.29
N LYS A 59 7.18 -1.59 -6.54
CA LYS A 59 8.52 -1.84 -7.07
C LYS A 59 8.47 -2.94 -8.14
N ALA A 60 9.14 -2.72 -9.28
CA ALA A 60 9.09 -3.63 -10.43
C ALA A 60 9.43 -5.10 -10.10
N LYS A 61 10.42 -5.34 -9.22
CA LYS A 61 10.76 -6.69 -8.75
C LYS A 61 9.62 -7.37 -7.98
N SER A 62 8.82 -6.58 -7.27
CA SER A 62 7.72 -7.05 -6.42
C SER A 62 6.43 -7.26 -7.22
N LYS A 63 6.22 -6.52 -8.31
CA LYS A 63 5.14 -6.75 -9.29
C LYS A 63 5.17 -8.17 -9.89
N ASN A 64 6.35 -8.77 -10.02
CA ASN A 64 6.49 -10.14 -10.55
C ASN A 64 6.25 -11.24 -9.51
N SER A 65 6.06 -10.88 -8.23
CA SER A 65 5.73 -11.88 -7.22
C SER A 65 4.32 -12.44 -7.48
N PRO A 66 4.12 -13.77 -7.47
CA PRO A 66 2.81 -14.38 -7.66
C PRO A 66 1.77 -13.86 -6.65
N ARG A 67 2.24 -13.53 -5.43
CA ARG A 67 1.40 -12.98 -4.36
C ARG A 67 0.77 -11.64 -4.72
N PHE A 68 1.52 -10.72 -5.32
CA PHE A 68 0.99 -9.41 -5.70
C PHE A 68 -0.02 -9.52 -6.86
N LYS A 69 0.20 -10.46 -7.79
CA LYS A 69 -0.75 -10.72 -8.88
C LYS A 69 -2.08 -11.26 -8.35
N GLU A 70 -2.01 -12.24 -7.45
CA GLU A 70 -3.18 -12.84 -6.79
C GLU A 70 -3.98 -11.79 -6.00
N LEU A 71 -3.31 -10.92 -5.24
CA LEU A 71 -3.97 -9.86 -4.45
C LEU A 71 -4.72 -8.85 -5.33
N VAL A 72 -4.09 -8.40 -6.42
CA VAL A 72 -4.72 -7.46 -7.37
C VAL A 72 -5.90 -8.11 -8.10
N GLU A 73 -5.82 -9.40 -8.42
CA GLU A 73 -6.90 -10.14 -9.07
C GLU A 73 -8.09 -10.35 -8.12
N ASN A 74 -7.82 -10.74 -6.87
CA ASN A 74 -8.85 -10.96 -5.85
C ASN A 74 -9.57 -9.67 -5.44
N HIS A 75 -8.89 -8.52 -5.40
CA HIS A 75 -9.52 -7.26 -5.03
C HIS A 75 -10.56 -6.77 -6.05
N ARG A 76 -10.40 -7.14 -7.34
CA ARG A 76 -11.36 -6.78 -8.40
C ARG A 76 -12.73 -7.46 -8.24
N GLY A 77 -12.85 -8.47 -7.38
CA GLY A 77 -14.10 -9.18 -7.10
C GLY A 77 -14.96 -8.58 -5.97
N THR A 78 -14.46 -7.58 -5.24
CA THR A 78 -15.11 -7.08 -4.00
C THR A 78 -15.59 -5.62 -4.09
N THR A 79 -15.73 -5.07 -5.31
CA THR A 79 -16.34 -3.75 -5.57
C THR A 79 -17.59 -3.93 -6.42
#